data_AF-A0A2M7TM09-F1
#
_entry.id   AF-A0A2M7TM09-F1
#
_cell.length_a   1.000
_cell.length_b   1.000
_cell.length_c   1.000
_cell.angle_alpha   90.00
_cell.angle_beta   90.00
_cell.angle_gamma   90.00
#
_symmetry.space_group_name_H-M   'P 1'
#
loop_
_entity.id
_entity.type
_entity.pdbx_description
1 polymer ?
#
loop_
_entity_poly.entity_id
_entity_poly.type
_entity_poly.pdbx_seq_one_letter_code
_entity_poly.pdbx_strand_id
1 'polypeptide(L)'
;MGASCDIDDYFSSLLSKTVPILFVLPRFRRHVEVLWRDAGLSIAPLRWYAHALLWPQEIEFGKELPGFSQGMIYPMNASSLIPPLALTVSEGMTVCDCASAPGGKTLVLWEQMKEKGFLLANDVSYDRLHRQKSLFRKVGISEVQFSCGPAGIIAKTFTNFFDAILVDAPCSSEKHVFSDQNKTKSWNAQKSTDLHKRQVSIIQSLLPVLFCRLKMSG
;
A
#
# COMPACT_ATOMS: atom_id res chain seq x y z
N MET A 1 -9.75 -15.24 -24.98
CA MET A 1 -11.06 -15.52 -24.36
C MET A 1 -11.28 -14.48 -23.29
N GLY A 2 -11.99 -13.40 -23.63
CA GLY A 2 -12.27 -12.32 -22.69
C GLY A 2 -13.25 -12.81 -21.64
N ALA A 3 -12.87 -12.76 -20.37
CA ALA A 3 -13.83 -12.93 -19.29
C ALA A 3 -14.76 -11.72 -19.34
N SER A 4 -15.97 -11.88 -19.88
CA SER A 4 -17.05 -10.94 -19.60
C SER A 4 -17.34 -11.09 -18.11
N CYS A 5 -16.84 -10.16 -17.30
CA CYS A 5 -17.28 -10.04 -15.91
C CYS A 5 -18.76 -9.68 -15.97
N ASP A 6 -19.62 -10.64 -15.65
CA ASP A 6 -21.05 -10.40 -15.53
C ASP A 6 -21.30 -9.41 -14.38
N ILE A 7 -22.33 -8.58 -14.49
CA ILE A 7 -22.69 -7.65 -13.42
C ILE A 7 -23.01 -8.41 -12.12
N ASP A 8 -23.55 -9.61 -12.24
CA ASP A 8 -23.84 -10.51 -11.13
C ASP A 8 -22.55 -11.06 -10.49
N ASP A 9 -21.52 -11.36 -11.28
CA ASP A 9 -20.21 -11.74 -10.78
C ASP A 9 -19.55 -10.58 -10.02
N TYR A 10 -19.69 -9.35 -10.52
CA TYR A 10 -19.20 -8.16 -9.84
C TYR A 10 -19.85 -7.99 -8.46
N PHE A 11 -21.19 -8.02 -8.38
CA PHE A 11 -21.90 -7.88 -7.10
C PHE A 11 -21.62 -9.05 -6.15
N SER A 12 -21.55 -10.27 -6.67
CA SER A 12 -21.17 -11.45 -5.87
C SER A 12 -19.77 -11.31 -5.30
N SER A 13 -18.82 -10.77 -6.09
CA SER A 13 -17.45 -10.51 -5.62
C SER A 13 -17.39 -9.43 -4.52
N LEU A 14 -18.27 -8.41 -4.58
CA LEU A 14 -18.34 -7.35 -3.57
C LEU A 14 -18.82 -7.89 -2.21
N LEU A 15 -19.72 -8.87 -2.22
CA LEU A 15 -20.26 -9.51 -1.02
C LEU A 15 -19.34 -10.62 -0.48
N SER A 16 -18.44 -11.15 -1.30
CA SER A 16 -17.49 -12.17 -0.89
C SER A 16 -16.45 -11.64 0.10
N LYS A 17 -16.15 -12.42 1.16
CA LYS A 17 -15.04 -12.10 2.06
C LYS A 17 -13.73 -12.18 1.26
N THR A 18 -13.05 -11.05 1.16
CA THR A 18 -11.72 -11.02 0.52
C THR A 18 -10.68 -11.44 1.54
N VAL A 19 -10.08 -12.61 1.30
CA VAL A 19 -8.96 -13.10 2.09
C VAL A 19 -7.71 -12.28 1.72
N PRO A 20 -7.01 -11.66 2.69
CA PRO A 20 -5.84 -10.88 2.39
C PRO A 20 -4.70 -11.78 1.92
N ILE A 21 -3.81 -11.20 1.13
CA ILE A 21 -2.48 -11.75 0.93
C ILE A 21 -1.57 -11.32 2.08
N LEU A 22 -0.44 -11.99 2.19
CA LEU A 22 0.56 -11.75 3.23
C LEU A 22 1.84 -11.29 2.54
N PHE A 23 2.09 -9.98 2.57
CA PHE A 23 3.34 -9.42 2.05
C PHE A 23 4.49 -9.74 3.00
N VAL A 24 5.62 -10.17 2.44
CA VAL A 24 6.81 -10.58 3.18
C VAL A 24 8.03 -9.93 2.55
N LEU A 25 8.78 -9.16 3.35
CA LEU A 25 10.06 -8.60 2.88
C LEU A 25 11.02 -9.74 2.51
N PRO A 26 11.82 -9.60 1.43
CA PRO A 26 12.70 -10.67 0.94
C PRO A 26 13.60 -11.26 2.03
N ARG A 27 14.13 -10.42 2.94
CA ARG A 27 14.98 -10.84 4.06
C ARG A 27 14.30 -11.77 5.07
N PHE A 28 12.98 -11.68 5.22
CA PHE A 28 12.21 -12.55 6.13
C PHE A 28 11.67 -13.79 5.45
N ARG A 29 11.70 -13.85 4.10
CA ARG A 29 11.04 -14.90 3.33
C ARG A 29 11.42 -16.31 3.78
N ARG A 30 12.71 -16.62 3.82
CA ARG A 30 13.19 -17.95 4.23
C ARG A 30 12.77 -18.32 5.65
N HIS A 31 12.81 -17.35 6.56
CA HIS A 31 12.46 -17.59 7.96
C HIS A 31 10.96 -17.88 8.12
N VAL A 32 10.10 -17.10 7.44
CA VAL A 32 8.65 -17.34 7.40
C VAL A 32 8.35 -18.72 6.82
N GLU A 33 9.02 -19.12 5.74
CA GLU A 33 8.83 -20.45 5.15
C GLU A 33 9.22 -21.59 6.10
N VAL A 34 10.28 -21.44 6.89
CA VAL A 34 10.66 -22.44 7.91
C VAL A 34 9.59 -22.51 9.00
N LEU A 35 9.20 -21.37 9.57
CA LEU A 35 8.16 -21.31 10.60
C LEU A 35 6.84 -21.94 10.14
N TRP A 36 6.47 -21.74 8.88
CA TRP A 36 5.24 -22.28 8.31
C TRP A 36 5.35 -23.77 8.04
N ARG A 37 6.48 -24.28 7.53
CA ARG A 37 6.70 -25.72 7.38
C ARG A 37 6.65 -26.44 8.71
N ASP A 38 7.31 -25.90 9.73
CA ASP A 38 7.32 -26.49 11.08
C ASP A 38 5.93 -26.50 11.73
N ALA A 39 5.09 -25.51 11.39
CA ALA A 39 3.69 -25.44 11.79
C ALA A 39 2.73 -26.23 10.87
N GLY A 40 3.22 -26.91 9.84
CA GLY A 40 2.41 -27.67 8.89
C GLY A 40 1.51 -26.81 7.98
N LEU A 41 1.89 -25.55 7.74
CA LEU A 41 1.14 -24.59 6.92
C LEU A 41 1.62 -24.60 5.46
N SER A 42 0.67 -24.52 4.52
CA SER A 42 0.98 -24.40 3.10
C SER A 42 1.65 -23.05 2.77
N ILE A 43 2.61 -23.10 1.84
CA ILE A 43 3.31 -21.92 1.33
C ILE A 43 3.00 -21.80 -0.16
N ALA A 44 2.12 -20.85 -0.50
CA ALA A 44 1.78 -20.57 -1.89
C ALA A 44 2.00 -19.09 -2.19
N PRO A 45 2.93 -18.71 -3.10
CA PRO A 45 3.06 -17.32 -3.51
C PRO A 45 1.90 -16.88 -4.40
N LEU A 46 1.61 -15.59 -4.38
CA LEU A 46 0.73 -14.96 -5.35
C LEU A 46 1.34 -15.06 -6.75
N ARG A 47 0.56 -15.52 -7.73
CA ARG A 47 1.05 -15.90 -9.07
C ARG A 47 1.88 -14.82 -9.77
N TRP A 48 1.55 -13.55 -9.55
CA TRP A 48 2.16 -12.40 -10.21
C TRP A 48 3.07 -11.57 -9.30
N TYR A 49 3.26 -11.97 -8.04
CA TYR A 49 4.17 -11.28 -7.14
C TYR A 49 4.71 -12.21 -6.03
N ALA A 50 5.96 -12.64 -6.18
CA ALA A 50 6.57 -13.66 -5.33
C ALA A 50 6.68 -13.26 -3.85
N HIS A 51 6.81 -11.96 -3.55
CA HIS A 51 6.91 -11.45 -2.17
C HIS A 51 5.56 -11.34 -1.46
N ALA A 52 4.47 -11.75 -2.11
CA ALA A 52 3.18 -11.97 -1.47
C ALA A 52 2.87 -13.47 -1.38
N LEU A 53 2.47 -13.92 -0.19
CA LEU A 53 1.95 -15.26 0.06
C LEU A 53 0.42 -15.23 0.12
N LEU A 54 -0.21 -16.30 -0.34
CA LEU A 54 -1.62 -16.56 -0.09
C LEU A 54 -1.80 -16.97 1.37
N TRP A 55 -2.98 -16.69 1.93
CA TRP A 55 -3.34 -17.16 3.25
C TRP A 55 -3.39 -18.71 3.26
N PRO A 56 -2.73 -19.39 4.21
CA PRO A 56 -2.74 -20.86 4.29
C PRO A 56 -4.15 -21.43 4.49
N GLN A 57 -4.49 -22.51 3.80
CA GLN A 57 -5.82 -23.12 3.92
C GLN A 57 -6.02 -23.84 5.27
N GLU A 58 -4.93 -24.21 5.92
CA GLU A 58 -4.91 -24.96 7.18
C GLU A 58 -5.31 -24.12 8.39
N ILE A 59 -5.35 -22.79 8.26
CA ILE A 59 -5.65 -21.87 9.35
C ILE A 59 -6.81 -20.93 8.99
N GLU A 60 -7.78 -20.87 9.89
CA GLU A 60 -8.94 -20.00 9.72
C GLU A 60 -8.53 -18.53 9.67
N PHE A 61 -9.18 -17.77 8.77
CA PHE A 61 -8.95 -16.34 8.65
C PHE A 61 -9.18 -15.61 9.98
N GLY A 62 -8.21 -14.79 10.39
CA GLY A 62 -8.27 -14.02 11.64
C GLY A 62 -7.52 -14.66 12.81
N LYS A 63 -7.09 -15.93 12.69
CA LYS A 63 -6.13 -16.50 13.64
C LYS A 63 -4.72 -15.98 13.37
N GLU A 64 -3.92 -15.91 14.43
CA GLU A 64 -2.54 -15.45 14.33
C GLU A 64 -1.67 -16.46 13.59
N LEU A 65 -0.85 -15.96 12.66
CA LEU A 65 0.10 -16.74 11.87
C LEU A 65 1.51 -16.63 12.44
N PRO A 66 2.33 -17.70 12.39
CA PRO A 66 3.75 -17.60 12.72
C PRO A 66 4.43 -16.51 11.88
N GLY A 67 5.15 -15.61 12.55
CA GLY A 67 5.79 -14.43 11.94
C GLY A 67 4.99 -13.12 12.04
N PHE A 68 3.69 -13.17 12.39
CA PHE A 68 2.84 -11.98 12.48
C PHE A 68 3.22 -11.06 13.64
N SER A 69 3.37 -11.62 14.85
CA SER A 69 3.79 -10.88 16.04
C SER A 69 5.19 -10.30 15.94
N GLN A 70 6.03 -10.74 15.00
CA GLN A 70 7.34 -10.16 14.69
C GLN A 70 7.27 -9.12 13.56
N GLY A 71 6.13 -8.99 12.87
CA GLY A 71 5.94 -8.09 11.72
C GLY A 71 6.54 -8.62 10.42
N MET A 72 6.96 -9.89 10.38
CA MET A 72 7.58 -10.50 9.18
C MET A 72 6.59 -10.69 8.03
N ILE A 73 5.30 -10.78 8.36
CA ILE A 73 4.18 -10.87 7.42
C ILE A 73 3.26 -9.66 7.61
N TYR A 74 2.84 -9.03 6.52
CA TYR A 74 1.94 -7.89 6.51
C TYR A 74 0.66 -8.22 5.71
N PRO A 75 -0.50 -8.37 6.36
CA PRO A 75 -1.75 -8.61 5.66
C PRO A 75 -2.20 -7.40 4.84
N MET A 76 -2.51 -7.60 3.57
CA MET A 76 -3.05 -6.55 2.71
C MET A 76 -3.94 -7.12 1.59
N ASN A 77 -4.70 -6.25 0.93
CA ASN A 77 -5.41 -6.64 -0.28
C ASN A 77 -4.42 -6.80 -1.44
N ALA A 78 -4.58 -7.84 -2.25
CA ALA A 78 -3.74 -8.05 -3.44
C ALA A 78 -3.74 -6.82 -4.37
N SER A 79 -4.89 -6.18 -4.57
CA SER A 79 -5.00 -4.96 -5.38
C SER A 79 -4.15 -3.79 -4.86
N SER A 80 -3.81 -3.77 -3.57
CA SER A 80 -2.94 -2.72 -3.00
C SER A 80 -1.48 -2.85 -3.41
N LEU A 81 -1.06 -3.97 -4.00
CA LEU A 81 0.25 -4.12 -4.63
C LEU A 81 0.35 -3.39 -5.96
N ILE A 82 -0.76 -3.23 -6.68
CA ILE A 82 -0.74 -2.71 -8.06
C ILE A 82 -0.17 -1.28 -8.14
N PRO A 83 -0.62 -0.31 -7.31
CA PRO A 83 -0.11 1.06 -7.41
C PRO A 83 1.41 1.19 -7.22
N PRO A 84 2.05 0.63 -6.16
CA PRO A 84 3.49 0.72 -6.03
C PRO A 84 4.23 -0.03 -7.16
N LEU A 85 3.74 -1.22 -7.57
CA LEU A 85 4.36 -1.96 -8.68
C LEU A 85 4.32 -1.19 -10.00
N ALA A 86 3.22 -0.47 -10.27
CA ALA A 86 3.05 0.36 -11.46
C ALA A 86 3.92 1.63 -11.44
N LEU A 87 4.36 2.09 -10.27
CA LEU A 87 5.24 3.26 -10.14
C LEU A 87 6.67 2.96 -10.59
N THR A 88 7.05 1.67 -10.71
CA THR A 88 8.35 1.22 -11.25
C THR A 88 9.58 1.87 -10.61
N VAL A 89 9.57 1.98 -9.28
CA VAL A 89 10.69 2.55 -8.52
C VAL A 89 11.93 1.63 -8.56
N SER A 90 13.11 2.21 -8.41
CA SER A 90 14.41 1.51 -8.46
C SER A 90 15.30 1.89 -7.28
N GLU A 91 16.32 1.07 -7.04
CA GLU A 91 17.38 1.32 -6.06
C GLU A 91 17.98 2.72 -6.21
N GLY A 92 18.11 3.44 -5.09
CA GLY A 92 18.75 4.76 -5.05
C GLY A 92 17.86 5.94 -5.46
N MET A 93 16.61 5.70 -5.90
CA MET A 93 15.66 6.77 -6.19
C MET A 93 15.23 7.54 -4.93
N THR A 94 14.73 8.75 -5.15
CA THR A 94 14.08 9.58 -4.13
C THR A 94 12.57 9.52 -4.33
N VAL A 95 11.85 8.82 -3.44
CA VAL A 95 10.43 8.49 -3.59
C VAL A 95 9.61 9.09 -2.45
N CYS A 96 8.36 9.49 -2.74
CA CYS A 96 7.39 9.90 -1.72
C CYS A 96 6.13 9.03 -1.77
N ASP A 97 5.63 8.61 -0.62
CA ASP A 97 4.29 8.04 -0.43
C ASP A 97 3.44 9.05 0.37
N CYS A 98 2.52 9.75 -0.29
CA CYS A 98 1.85 10.92 0.27
C CYS A 98 0.71 10.60 1.25
N ALA A 99 0.20 9.36 1.22
CA ALA A 99 -0.90 8.86 2.04
C ALA A 99 -0.54 7.45 2.55
N SER A 100 0.62 7.39 3.18
CA SER A 100 1.39 6.17 3.41
C SER A 100 0.81 5.24 4.47
N ALA A 101 0.12 5.76 5.48
CA ALA A 101 -0.39 4.91 6.55
C ALA A 101 -1.57 4.08 6.01
N PRO A 102 -1.71 2.79 6.40
CA PRO A 102 -1.00 2.09 7.48
C PRO A 102 0.38 1.49 7.12
N GLY A 103 0.88 1.67 5.89
CA GLY A 103 2.27 1.35 5.52
C GLY A 103 2.50 0.18 4.57
N GLY A 104 1.47 -0.57 4.19
CA GLY A 104 1.63 -1.72 3.28
C GLY A 104 2.22 -1.34 1.93
N LYS A 105 1.73 -0.27 1.29
CA LYS A 105 2.27 0.21 0.01
C LYS A 105 3.69 0.77 0.17
N THR A 106 3.95 1.46 1.27
CA THR A 106 5.28 1.95 1.61
C THR A 106 6.29 0.81 1.78
N LEU A 107 5.90 -0.31 2.40
CA LEU A 107 6.74 -1.52 2.49
C LEU A 107 7.07 -2.10 1.11
N VAL A 108 6.09 -2.13 0.20
CA VAL A 108 6.29 -2.60 -1.19
C VAL A 108 7.21 -1.65 -1.95
N LEU A 109 7.04 -0.33 -1.83
CA LEU A 109 7.95 0.64 -2.43
C LEU A 109 9.38 0.44 -1.90
N TRP A 110 9.54 0.31 -0.58
CA TRP A 110 10.85 0.10 0.03
C TRP A 110 11.52 -1.20 -0.43
N GLU A 111 10.73 -2.27 -0.59
CA GLU A 111 11.17 -3.54 -1.17
C GLU A 111 11.65 -3.37 -2.63
N GLN A 112 10.86 -2.72 -3.49
CA GLN A 112 11.23 -2.49 -4.89
C GLN A 112 12.48 -1.62 -5.04
N MET A 113 12.70 -0.70 -4.10
CA MET A 113 13.92 0.10 -3.99
C MET A 113 15.12 -0.68 -3.44
N LYS A 114 14.97 -1.99 -3.20
CA LYS A 114 15.96 -2.86 -2.57
C LYS A 114 16.50 -2.30 -1.26
N GLU A 115 15.62 -1.65 -0.52
CA GLU A 115 15.90 -1.01 0.76
C GLU A 115 17.02 0.04 0.71
N LYS A 116 17.12 0.78 -0.39
CA LYS A 116 18.15 1.81 -0.60
C LYS A 116 17.61 3.03 -1.36
N GLY A 117 18.16 4.18 -1.03
CA GLY A 117 17.72 5.47 -1.56
C GLY A 117 16.99 6.27 -0.49
N PHE A 118 16.10 7.15 -0.91
CA PHE A 118 15.33 8.00 -0.01
C PHE A 118 13.83 7.74 -0.19
N LEU A 119 13.13 7.42 0.89
CA LEU A 119 11.68 7.25 0.88
C LEU A 119 11.04 8.11 1.97
N LEU A 120 10.16 9.03 1.57
CA LEU A 120 9.33 9.82 2.49
C LEU A 120 7.93 9.21 2.59
N ALA A 121 7.59 8.72 3.78
CA ALA A 121 6.24 8.31 4.14
C ALA A 121 5.50 9.47 4.81
N ASN A 122 4.48 10.00 4.15
CA ASN A 122 3.63 11.07 4.68
C ASN A 122 2.21 10.57 4.92
N ASP A 123 1.56 10.98 6.01
CA ASP A 123 0.12 10.80 6.21
C ASP A 123 -0.45 11.99 6.98
N VAL A 124 -1.73 12.29 6.78
CA VAL A 124 -2.42 13.37 7.52
C VAL A 124 -2.74 12.99 8.96
N SER A 125 -2.87 11.69 9.25
CA SER A 125 -3.25 11.18 10.55
C SER A 125 -2.01 10.77 11.35
N TYR A 126 -1.72 11.54 12.40
CA TYR A 126 -0.63 11.27 13.32
C TYR A 126 -0.69 9.85 13.91
N ASP A 127 -1.86 9.40 14.38
CA ASP A 127 -2.01 8.09 15.01
C ASP A 127 -1.75 6.93 14.03
N ARG A 128 -2.22 7.07 12.78
CA ARG A 128 -2.00 6.07 11.73
C ARG A 128 -0.52 6.03 11.35
N LEU A 129 0.11 7.19 11.21
CA LEU A 129 1.54 7.32 10.93
C LEU A 129 2.39 6.77 12.08
N HIS A 130 2.00 7.01 13.33
CA HIS A 130 2.69 6.48 14.51
C HIS A 130 2.69 4.95 14.53
N ARG A 131 1.55 4.32 14.21
CA ARG A 131 1.47 2.85 14.07
C ARG A 131 2.34 2.34 12.93
N GLN A 132 2.35 3.01 11.79
CA GLN A 132 3.24 2.67 10.67
C GLN A 132 4.72 2.77 11.08
N LYS A 133 5.11 3.85 11.77
CA LYS A 133 6.48 4.03 12.25
C LYS A 133 6.89 2.94 13.25
N SER A 134 5.97 2.51 14.12
CA SER A 134 6.19 1.39 15.03
C SER A 134 6.41 0.08 14.27
N LEU A 135 5.60 -0.21 13.25
CA LEU A 135 5.80 -1.37 12.37
C LEU A 135 7.17 -1.33 11.69
N PHE A 136 7.55 -0.20 11.11
CA PHE A 136 8.83 -0.06 10.38
C PHE A 136 10.02 -0.30 11.31
N ARG A 137 9.99 0.27 12.51
CA ARG A 137 11.00 -0.01 13.56
C ARG A 137 11.03 -1.49 13.92
N LYS A 138 9.87 -2.09 14.13
CA LYS A 138 9.72 -3.50 14.52
C LYS A 138 10.34 -4.44 13.49
N VAL A 139 10.21 -4.12 12.20
CA VAL A 139 10.80 -4.92 11.12
C VAL A 139 12.22 -4.50 10.75
N GLY A 140 12.83 -3.57 11.48
CA GLY A 140 14.22 -3.13 11.27
C GLY A 140 14.41 -2.19 10.07
N ILE A 141 13.43 -1.32 9.78
CA ILE A 141 13.55 -0.25 8.78
C ILE A 141 13.65 1.08 9.51
N SER A 142 14.76 1.79 9.34
CA SER A 142 15.06 3.06 10.01
C SER A 142 15.32 4.22 9.06
N GLU A 143 15.58 3.90 7.79
CA GLU A 143 16.01 4.79 6.72
C GLU A 143 14.84 5.59 6.13
N VAL A 144 13.62 5.05 6.23
CA VAL A 144 12.39 5.69 5.75
C VAL A 144 12.06 6.89 6.63
N GLN A 145 11.90 8.04 5.98
CA GLN A 145 11.56 9.30 6.64
C GLN A 145 10.05 9.43 6.81
N PHE A 146 9.61 10.06 7.90
CA PHE A 146 8.19 10.22 8.21
C PHE A 146 7.82 11.69 8.34
N SER A 147 6.74 12.09 7.68
CA SER A 147 6.13 13.42 7.77
C SER A 147 4.65 13.31 8.11
N CYS A 148 4.13 14.23 8.91
CA CYS A 148 2.70 14.27 9.27
C CYS A 148 2.07 15.56 8.75
N GLY A 149 1.12 15.45 7.83
CA GLY A 149 0.37 16.59 7.33
C GLY A 149 -0.25 16.41 5.95
N PRO A 150 -1.01 17.39 5.47
CA PRO A 150 -1.53 17.43 4.10
C PRO A 150 -0.42 17.32 3.06
N ALA A 151 -0.63 16.52 2.03
CA ALA A 151 0.36 16.31 0.96
C ALA A 151 0.82 17.62 0.30
N GLY A 152 -0.05 18.63 0.20
CA GLY A 152 0.32 19.94 -0.35
C GLY A 152 1.35 20.72 0.48
N ILE A 153 1.62 20.34 1.74
CA ILE A 153 2.73 20.93 2.53
C ILE A 153 4.09 20.43 2.02
N ILE A 154 4.15 19.22 1.46
CA ILE A 154 5.39 18.67 0.87
C ILE A 154 5.92 19.63 -0.19
N ALA A 155 5.02 20.18 -1.02
CA ALA A 155 5.38 21.13 -2.07
C ALA A 155 5.84 22.51 -1.58
N LYS A 156 5.61 22.85 -0.30
CA LYS A 156 6.18 24.05 0.32
C LYS A 156 7.62 23.85 0.78
N THR A 157 8.01 22.59 1.00
CA THR A 157 9.32 22.22 1.55
C THR A 157 10.27 21.75 0.46
N PHE A 158 9.73 21.04 -0.54
CA PHE A 158 10.50 20.42 -1.62
C PHE A 158 10.06 20.98 -2.97
N THR A 159 11.00 21.06 -3.92
CA THR A 159 10.75 21.43 -5.31
C THR A 159 11.73 20.67 -6.19
N ASN A 160 11.25 20.01 -7.26
CA ASN A 160 12.06 19.13 -8.10
C ASN A 160 12.97 18.20 -7.26
N PHE A 161 12.37 17.37 -6.39
CA PHE A 161 13.12 16.56 -5.44
C PHE A 161 12.87 15.05 -5.60
N PHE A 162 11.63 14.64 -5.84
CA PHE A 162 11.28 13.22 -5.90
C PHE A 162 11.32 12.69 -7.34
N ASP A 163 12.03 11.58 -7.58
CA ASP A 163 11.96 10.83 -8.84
C ASP A 163 10.55 10.25 -9.09
N ALA A 164 9.86 9.86 -8.02
CA ALA A 164 8.52 9.28 -8.09
C ALA A 164 7.67 9.61 -6.86
N ILE A 165 6.37 9.77 -7.06
CA ILE A 165 5.41 10.08 -5.99
C ILE A 165 4.21 9.14 -6.10
N LEU A 166 3.95 8.36 -5.05
CA LEU A 166 2.73 7.58 -4.89
C LEU A 166 1.67 8.42 -4.17
N VAL A 167 0.49 8.52 -4.78
CA VAL A 167 -0.67 9.21 -4.20
C VAL A 167 -1.83 8.22 -4.09
N ASP A 168 -1.95 7.55 -2.95
CA ASP A 168 -3.15 6.78 -2.61
C ASP A 168 -4.23 7.73 -2.08
N ALA A 169 -4.86 8.46 -3.00
CA ALA A 169 -5.74 9.57 -2.64
C ALA A 169 -7.01 9.08 -1.91
N PRO A 170 -7.55 9.85 -0.95
CA PRO A 170 -8.78 9.48 -0.27
C PRO A 170 -9.90 9.30 -1.30
N CYS A 171 -10.53 8.12 -1.30
CA CYS A 171 -11.59 7.76 -2.24
C CYS A 171 -12.92 7.55 -1.51
N SER A 172 -14.00 7.44 -2.29
CA SER A 172 -15.36 7.15 -1.80
C SER A 172 -15.45 5.82 -1.05
N SER A 173 -14.41 4.98 -1.14
CA SER A 173 -14.27 3.70 -0.45
C SER A 173 -15.47 2.79 -0.71
N GLU A 174 -15.98 2.80 -1.94
CA GLU A 174 -17.25 2.16 -2.32
C GLU A 174 -17.33 0.69 -1.91
N LYS A 175 -16.25 -0.08 -2.04
CA LYS A 175 -16.21 -1.46 -1.53
C LYS A 175 -16.55 -1.56 -0.04
N HIS A 176 -16.05 -0.63 0.78
CA HIS A 176 -16.36 -0.57 2.21
C HIS A 176 -17.77 -0.05 2.49
N VAL A 177 -18.31 0.79 1.61
CA VAL A 177 -19.70 1.24 1.66
C VAL A 177 -20.62 0.05 1.46
N PHE A 178 -20.41 -0.74 0.41
CA PHE A 178 -21.24 -1.93 0.13
C PHE A 178 -21.13 -3.02 1.20
N SER A 179 -19.99 -3.15 1.87
CA SER A 179 -19.80 -4.15 2.94
C SER A 179 -20.36 -3.75 4.32
N ASP A 180 -20.74 -2.47 4.52
CA ASP A 180 -21.17 -1.93 5.82
C ASP A 180 -22.46 -1.13 5.66
N GLN A 181 -23.57 -1.69 6.17
CA GLN A 181 -24.91 -1.11 6.04
C GLN A 181 -25.00 0.33 6.59
N ASN A 182 -24.19 0.71 7.58
CA ASN A 182 -24.18 2.07 8.12
C ASN A 182 -23.46 3.04 7.18
N LYS A 183 -22.45 2.58 6.44
CA LYS A 183 -21.77 3.39 5.42
C LYS A 183 -22.60 3.56 4.16
N THR A 184 -23.38 2.55 3.77
CA THR A 184 -24.35 2.67 2.66
C THR A 184 -25.35 3.80 2.89
N LYS A 185 -25.87 3.93 4.12
CA LYS A 185 -26.82 5.00 4.48
C LYS A 185 -26.23 6.41 4.46
N SER A 186 -24.90 6.54 4.60
CA SER A 186 -24.20 7.83 4.60
C SER A 186 -23.51 8.14 3.27
N TRP A 187 -23.72 7.31 2.25
CA TRP A 187 -23.22 7.55 0.91
C TRP A 187 -24.14 8.53 0.16
N ASN A 188 -23.53 9.50 -0.53
CA ASN A 188 -24.24 10.38 -1.45
C ASN A 188 -23.32 10.75 -2.63
N ALA A 189 -23.91 11.07 -3.78
CA ALA A 189 -23.15 11.44 -4.98
C ALA A 189 -22.30 12.70 -4.77
N GLN A 190 -22.77 13.64 -3.94
CA GLN A 190 -22.06 14.89 -3.65
C GLN A 190 -20.69 14.64 -3.00
N LYS A 191 -20.58 13.65 -2.12
CA LYS A 191 -19.33 13.24 -1.48
C LYS A 191 -18.31 12.75 -2.50
N SER A 192 -18.74 12.10 -3.58
CA SER A 192 -17.86 11.71 -4.68
C SER A 192 -17.32 12.94 -5.42
N THR A 193 -18.18 13.92 -5.70
CA THR A 193 -17.78 15.20 -6.31
C THR A 193 -16.80 15.98 -5.45
N ASP A 194 -17.02 16.04 -4.14
CA ASP A 194 -16.13 16.75 -3.21
C ASP A 194 -14.78 16.03 -3.07
N LEU A 195 -14.78 14.70 -3.07
CA LEU A 195 -13.55 13.89 -3.10
C LEU A 195 -12.78 14.09 -4.40
N HIS A 196 -13.46 14.13 -5.55
CA HIS A 196 -12.82 14.43 -6.83
C HIS A 196 -12.05 15.76 -6.79
N LYS A 197 -12.69 16.84 -6.32
CA LYS A 197 -12.04 18.16 -6.17
C LYS A 197 -10.79 18.07 -5.28
N ARG A 198 -10.88 17.31 -4.18
CA ARG A 198 -9.75 17.10 -3.26
C ARG A 198 -8.61 16.30 -3.91
N GLN A 199 -8.93 15.24 -4.65
CA GLN A 199 -7.94 14.42 -5.36
C GLN A 199 -7.19 15.23 -6.41
N VAL A 200 -7.91 16.02 -7.22
CA VAL A 200 -7.30 16.93 -8.22
C VAL A 200 -6.37 17.94 -7.53
N SER A 201 -6.84 18.57 -6.44
CA SER A 201 -6.02 19.53 -5.69
C SER A 201 -4.74 18.91 -5.14
N ILE A 202 -4.79 17.67 -4.62
CA ILE A 202 -3.61 16.94 -4.15
C ILE A 202 -2.63 16.72 -5.31
N ILE A 203 -3.10 16.20 -6.45
CA ILE A 203 -2.23 15.94 -7.62
C ILE A 203 -1.57 17.24 -8.09
N GLN A 204 -2.34 18.31 -8.27
CA GLN A 204 -1.82 19.61 -8.69
C GLN A 204 -0.76 20.15 -7.73
N SER A 205 -0.96 19.98 -6.42
CA SER A 205 0.01 20.42 -5.43
C SER A 205 1.34 19.66 -5.50
N LEU A 206 1.35 18.41 -5.98
CA LEU A 206 2.53 17.56 -6.01
C LEU A 206 3.34 17.66 -7.31
N LEU A 207 2.75 18.18 -8.39
CA LEU A 207 3.43 18.35 -9.68
C LEU A 207 4.76 19.12 -9.58
N PRO A 208 4.87 20.26 -8.85
CA PRO A 208 6.13 21.02 -8.76
C PRO A 208 7.24 20.28 -7.98
N VAL A 209 6.88 19.24 -7.23
CA VAL A 209 7.81 18.49 -6.37
C VAL A 209 8.45 17.33 -7.11
N LEU A 210 7.78 16.84 -8.16
CA LEU A 210 8.27 15.78 -9.01
C LEU A 210 9.51 16.27 -9.77
N PHE A 211 10.61 15.53 -9.68
CA PHE A 211 11.84 15.81 -10.39
C PHE A 211 11.60 15.69 -11.89
N CYS A 212 11.60 16.82 -12.59
CA CYS A 212 11.45 16.82 -14.02
C CYS A 212 12.79 16.44 -14.69
N ARG A 213 12.90 15.21 -15.20
CA ARG A 213 14.06 14.75 -16.00
C ARG A 213 14.16 15.39 -17.39
N LEU A 214 13.35 16.39 -17.74
CA LEU A 214 13.39 17.06 -19.06
C LEU A 214 14.64 17.93 -19.30
N LYS A 215 15.74 17.73 -18.57
CA LYS A 215 17.04 18.25 -19.00
C LYS A 215 17.64 17.32 -20.06
N MET A 216 17.26 17.61 -21.30
CA MET A 216 18.07 17.53 -22.52
C MET A 216 19.05 16.34 -22.61
N SER A 217 18.61 15.28 -23.29
CA SER A 217 19.50 14.57 -24.20
C SER A 217 19.90 15.54 -25.31
N GLY A 218 21.00 16.26 -25.08
CA GLY A 218 21.82 16.87 -26.14
C GLY A 218 22.79 15.85 -26.70
#